data_AF-A0A0A8JBJ3-F1
#
_entry.id   AF-A0A0A8JBJ3-F1
#
_cell.length_a   1.000
_cell.length_b   1.000
_cell.length_c   1.000
_cell.angle_alpha   90.00
_cell.angle_beta   90.00
_cell.angle_gamma   90.00
#
_symmetry.space_group_name_H-M   'P 1'
#
loop_
_entity.id
_entity.type
_entity.pdbx_description
1 polymer ?
#
loop_
_entity_poly.entity_id
_entity_poly.type
_entity_poly.pdbx_seq_one_letter_code
_entity_poly.pdbx_strand_id
1 'polypeptide(L)'
;ESYKAIVAEAAKNALATLGGDNVYERVFIVEPLLDGDRCVGAVGFSVRENKFYVFKAKAVLVAGGGAVHVFRPHSTGEGLGRSWYPPFNTGSSAYFTLKAGCEMTCQEVRFIPVRFKDA
;
A
#
# COMPACT_ATOMS: atom_id res chain seq x y z
N GLU A 1 -9.37 -2.10 -16.52
CA GLU A 1 -8.10 -2.54 -15.90
C GLU A 1 -7.06 -3.09 -16.89
N SER A 2 -7.23 -2.93 -18.22
CA SER A 2 -6.40 -3.59 -19.25
C SER A 2 -4.99 -3.03 -19.43
N TYR A 3 -4.67 -1.84 -18.92
CA TYR A 3 -3.34 -1.22 -19.10
C TYR A 3 -2.27 -1.74 -18.13
N LYS A 4 -2.66 -2.48 -17.08
CA LYS A 4 -1.73 -2.96 -16.03
C LYS A 4 -0.62 -3.83 -16.60
N ALA A 5 -0.93 -4.69 -17.56
CA ALA A 5 0.07 -5.54 -18.23
C ALA A 5 1.10 -4.71 -19.00
N ILE A 6 0.65 -3.64 -19.68
CA ILE A 6 1.54 -2.73 -20.43
C ILE A 6 2.51 -2.02 -19.48
N VAL A 7 2.00 -1.50 -18.35
CA VAL A 7 2.84 -0.82 -17.35
C VAL A 7 3.77 -1.80 -16.64
N ALA A 8 3.30 -3.02 -16.36
CA ALA A 8 4.12 -4.06 -15.73
C ALA A 8 5.31 -4.47 -16.62
N GLU A 9 5.10 -4.64 -17.93
CA GLU A 9 6.19 -4.93 -18.86
C GLU A 9 7.21 -3.79 -18.94
N ALA A 10 6.74 -2.54 -19.00
CA ALA A 10 7.64 -1.38 -18.95
C ALA A 10 8.48 -1.36 -17.66
N ALA A 11 7.86 -1.66 -16.51
CA ALA A 11 8.56 -1.73 -15.23
C ALA A 11 9.61 -2.84 -15.20
N LYS A 12 9.28 -4.06 -15.69
CA LYS A 12 10.25 -5.16 -15.78
C LYS A 12 11.46 -4.80 -16.65
N ASN A 13 11.22 -4.18 -17.80
CA ASN A 13 12.29 -3.75 -18.70
C ASN A 13 13.21 -2.72 -18.03
N ALA A 14 12.65 -1.77 -17.29
CA ALA A 14 13.44 -0.81 -16.52
C ALA A 14 14.23 -1.48 -15.38
N LEU A 15 13.65 -2.47 -14.71
CA LEU A 15 14.36 -3.20 -13.65
C LEU A 15 15.53 -4.03 -14.19
N ALA A 16 15.39 -4.59 -15.39
CA ALA A 16 16.48 -5.30 -16.06
C ALA A 16 17.71 -4.40 -16.32
N THR A 17 17.52 -3.08 -16.48
CA THR A 17 18.62 -2.13 -16.72
C THR A 17 19.19 -1.51 -15.43
N LEU A 18 18.39 -1.42 -14.36
CA LEU A 18 18.79 -0.84 -13.06
C LEU A 18 19.44 -1.84 -12.10
N GLY A 19 19.37 -3.14 -12.40
CA GLY A 19 19.78 -4.22 -11.50
C GLY A 19 18.64 -4.66 -10.57
N GLY A 20 18.50 -5.98 -10.36
CA GLY A 20 17.40 -6.61 -9.63
C GLY A 20 17.36 -6.33 -8.12
N ASP A 21 18.39 -5.69 -7.58
CA ASP A 21 18.56 -5.52 -6.12
C ASP A 21 17.78 -4.34 -5.53
N ASN A 22 17.09 -3.57 -6.38
CA ASN A 22 16.35 -2.37 -5.98
C ASN A 22 14.85 -2.62 -5.70
N VAL A 23 14.39 -3.87 -5.85
CA VAL A 23 12.99 -4.25 -5.60
C VAL A 23 12.93 -5.28 -4.49
N TYR A 24 12.20 -4.93 -3.44
CA TYR A 24 11.97 -5.80 -2.29
C TYR A 24 10.52 -6.28 -2.31
N GLU A 25 10.30 -7.49 -2.79
CA GLU A 25 8.99 -8.13 -2.74
C GLU A 25 8.77 -8.86 -1.41
N ARG A 26 7.50 -9.11 -1.05
CA ARG A 26 7.12 -9.82 0.18
C ARG A 26 7.70 -9.20 1.46
N VAL A 27 7.97 -7.89 1.43
CA VAL A 27 8.30 -7.08 2.60
C VAL A 27 7.12 -6.19 2.90
N PHE A 28 6.55 -6.30 4.09
CA PHE A 28 5.47 -5.43 4.54
C PHE A 28 6.03 -4.29 5.37
N ILE A 29 5.79 -3.05 4.95
CA ILE A 29 6.21 -1.83 5.66
C ILE A 29 5.19 -1.54 6.78
N VAL A 30 5.69 -1.28 7.99
CA VAL A 30 4.86 -1.11 9.20
C VAL A 30 4.91 0.28 9.79
N GLU A 31 6.05 0.98 9.76
CA GLU A 31 6.21 2.30 10.41
C GLU A 31 7.18 3.20 9.61
N PRO A 32 6.98 4.54 9.62
CA PRO A 32 8.00 5.49 9.21
C PRO A 32 9.18 5.50 10.20
N LEU A 33 10.38 5.78 9.67
CA LEU A 33 11.53 6.14 10.48
C LEU A 33 11.62 7.67 10.52
N LEU A 34 11.65 8.26 11.71
CA LEU A 34 11.68 9.70 11.92
C LEU A 34 12.95 10.14 12.65
N ASP A 35 13.46 11.32 12.29
CA ASP A 35 14.47 12.09 13.00
C ASP A 35 13.89 13.48 13.26
N GLY A 36 13.35 13.69 14.47
CA GLY A 36 12.43 14.80 14.74
C GLY A 36 11.21 14.74 13.81
N ASP A 37 10.93 15.85 13.13
CA ASP A 37 9.82 15.96 12.16
C ASP A 37 10.20 15.50 10.73
N ARG A 38 11.44 14.99 10.55
CA ARG A 38 11.92 14.55 9.24
C ARG A 38 11.74 13.04 9.07
N CYS A 39 11.06 12.62 8.02
CA CYS A 39 11.08 11.23 7.58
C CYS A 39 12.45 10.87 6.98
N VAL A 40 13.11 9.88 7.59
CA VAL A 40 14.45 9.40 7.22
C VAL A 40 14.43 7.94 6.76
N GLY A 41 13.26 7.35 6.60
CA GLY A 41 13.14 5.97 6.15
C GLY A 41 11.83 5.29 6.50
N ALA A 42 11.87 3.95 6.52
CA ALA A 42 10.78 3.09 6.93
C ALA A 42 11.32 1.77 7.50
N VAL A 43 10.52 1.11 8.33
CA VAL A 43 10.77 -0.26 8.77
C VAL A 43 9.69 -1.21 8.30
N GLY A 44 10.08 -2.46 8.11
CA GLY A 44 9.19 -3.53 7.69
C GLY A 44 9.77 -4.90 8.02
N PHE A 45 9.03 -5.95 7.69
CA PHE A 45 9.49 -7.32 7.86
C PHE A 45 9.08 -8.18 6.67
N SER A 46 9.84 -9.25 6.43
CA SER A 46 9.51 -10.24 5.41
C SER A 46 8.32 -11.09 5.86
N VAL A 47 7.36 -11.30 4.97
CA VAL A 47 6.25 -12.25 5.18
C VAL A 47 6.59 -13.68 4.72
N ARG A 48 7.88 -13.96 4.49
CA ARG A 48 8.39 -15.27 4.04
C ARG A 48 9.55 -15.79 4.88
N GLU A 49 10.29 -14.89 5.52
CA GLU A 49 11.49 -15.19 6.30
C GLU A 49 11.46 -14.41 7.61
N ASN A 50 12.14 -14.90 8.64
CA ASN A 50 12.30 -14.15 9.88
C ASN A 50 13.37 -13.05 9.71
N LYS A 51 13.02 -12.01 8.95
CA LYS A 51 13.93 -10.93 8.58
C LYS A 51 13.25 -9.58 8.73
N PHE A 52 13.85 -8.73 9.55
CA PHE A 52 13.45 -7.35 9.74
C PHE A 52 14.27 -6.42 8.81
N TYR A 53 13.61 -5.42 8.24
CA TYR A 53 14.20 -4.46 7.31
C TYR A 53 14.15 -3.07 7.90
N VAL A 54 15.29 -2.37 7.82
CA VAL A 54 15.42 -0.93 8.09
C VAL A 54 15.86 -0.27 6.81
N PHE A 55 14.95 0.46 6.16
CA PHE A 55 15.26 1.25 4.98
C PHE A 55 15.58 2.68 5.39
N LYS A 56 16.82 3.12 5.19
CA LYS A 56 17.21 4.53 5.35
C LYS A 56 17.12 5.22 3.99
N ALA A 57 16.43 6.35 3.93
CA ALA A 57 16.22 7.09 2.68
C ALA A 57 16.23 8.59 2.91
N LYS A 58 16.68 9.34 1.90
CA LYS A 58 16.66 10.83 1.94
C LYS A 58 15.26 11.39 1.68
N ALA A 59 14.44 10.64 0.94
CA ALA A 59 13.05 10.94 0.61
C ALA A 59 12.28 9.62 0.54
N VAL A 60 11.01 9.62 0.98
CA VAL A 60 10.14 8.45 1.00
C VAL A 60 8.84 8.78 0.27
N LEU A 61 8.48 7.96 -0.71
CA LEU A 61 7.17 8.01 -1.38
C LEU A 61 6.29 6.89 -0.84
N VAL A 62 5.11 7.24 -0.34
CA VAL A 62 4.15 6.28 0.20
C VAL A 62 3.06 6.00 -0.85
N ALA A 63 3.12 4.84 -1.49
CA ALA A 63 2.20 4.41 -2.55
C ALA A 63 1.39 3.16 -2.16
N GLY A 64 0.99 3.03 -0.89
CA GLY A 64 0.33 1.85 -0.32
C GLY A 64 -1.18 1.70 -0.62
N GLY A 65 -1.72 2.43 -1.60
CA GLY A 65 -3.15 2.40 -1.93
C GLY A 65 -4.05 3.11 -0.93
N GLY A 66 -5.35 2.79 -0.94
CA GLY A 66 -6.36 3.35 -0.02
C GLY A 66 -6.67 2.43 1.17
N ALA A 67 -7.91 2.50 1.68
CA ALA A 67 -8.39 1.64 2.77
C ALA A 67 -9.72 0.95 2.42
N VAL A 68 -9.80 -0.35 2.67
CA VAL A 68 -10.95 -1.23 2.44
C VAL A 68 -11.21 -2.05 3.70
N HIS A 69 -12.42 -2.61 3.84
CA HIS A 69 -12.87 -3.36 5.02
C HIS A 69 -12.91 -2.57 6.34
N VAL A 70 -12.82 -1.25 6.28
CA VAL A 70 -13.06 -0.35 7.43
C VAL A 70 -14.55 -0.32 7.82
N PHE A 71 -15.44 -0.60 6.86
CA PHE A 71 -16.88 -0.75 7.07
C PHE A 71 -17.30 -2.19 6.81
N ARG A 72 -18.33 -2.67 7.52
CA ARG A 72 -18.93 -3.97 7.28
C ARG A 72 -19.52 -4.04 5.86
N PRO A 73 -19.09 -4.99 5.00
CA PRO A 73 -19.63 -5.15 3.66
C PRO A 73 -21.00 -5.85 3.66
N HIS A 74 -21.68 -5.82 2.51
CA HIS A 74 -22.98 -6.47 2.33
C HIS A 74 -22.92 -8.01 2.41
N SER A 75 -21.77 -8.61 2.08
CA SER A 75 -21.53 -10.06 2.18
C SER A 75 -20.48 -10.33 3.25
N THR A 76 -20.81 -11.12 4.27
CA THR A 76 -19.92 -11.39 5.43
C THR A 76 -19.41 -12.82 5.55
N GLY A 77 -19.82 -13.72 4.64
CA GLY A 77 -19.25 -15.07 4.52
C GLY A 77 -18.04 -15.10 3.59
N GLU A 78 -17.94 -16.10 2.73
CA GLU A 78 -16.88 -16.20 1.72
C GLU A 78 -16.81 -14.99 0.77
N GLY A 79 -17.94 -14.30 0.59
CA GLY A 79 -18.02 -13.05 -0.17
C GLY A 79 -17.31 -11.86 0.47
N LEU A 80 -16.75 -11.98 1.68
CA LEU A 80 -16.05 -10.88 2.37
C LEU A 80 -14.92 -10.30 1.52
N GLY A 81 -14.18 -11.14 0.79
CA GLY A 81 -13.08 -10.70 -0.08
C GLY A 81 -13.52 -9.98 -1.36
N ARG A 82 -14.83 -9.91 -1.65
CA ARG A 82 -15.39 -9.28 -2.86
C ARG A 82 -15.73 -7.81 -2.62
N SER A 83 -14.76 -7.05 -2.15
CA SER A 83 -14.88 -5.60 -2.09
C SER A 83 -14.73 -4.99 -3.49
N TRP A 84 -15.43 -3.89 -3.77
CA TRP A 84 -15.28 -3.18 -5.05
C TRP A 84 -13.86 -2.61 -5.24
N TYR A 85 -13.30 -2.03 -4.17
CA TYR A 85 -11.91 -1.60 -4.14
C TYR A 85 -11.03 -2.75 -3.63
N PRO A 86 -9.74 -2.85 -3.98
CA PRO A 86 -8.97 -4.06 -3.73
C PRO A 86 -8.88 -4.44 -2.24
N PRO A 87 -9.18 -5.69 -1.87
CA PRO A 87 -9.25 -6.13 -0.46
C PRO A 87 -7.91 -6.13 0.26
N PHE A 88 -6.80 -6.06 -0.48
CA PHE A 88 -5.44 -5.96 0.05
C PHE A 88 -5.03 -4.53 0.45
N ASN A 89 -5.86 -3.52 0.19
CA ASN A 89 -5.61 -2.15 0.62
C ASN A 89 -6.15 -1.91 2.03
N THR A 90 -5.26 -1.91 3.03
CA THR A 90 -5.63 -1.87 4.46
C THR A 90 -5.42 -0.50 5.12
N GLY A 91 -5.25 0.57 4.35
CA GLY A 91 -5.00 1.91 4.89
C GLY A 91 -3.58 2.16 5.38
N SER A 92 -2.60 1.33 4.96
CA SER A 92 -1.20 1.50 5.36
C SER A 92 -0.62 2.86 4.97
N SER A 93 -1.04 3.42 3.84
CA SER A 93 -0.62 4.76 3.42
C SER A 93 -1.10 5.84 4.40
N ALA A 94 -2.39 5.84 4.72
CA ALA A 94 -2.99 6.78 5.66
C ALA A 94 -2.36 6.64 7.06
N TYR A 95 -2.17 5.42 7.55
CA TYR A 95 -1.46 5.18 8.81
C TYR A 95 -0.05 5.78 8.79
N PHE A 96 0.75 5.40 7.79
CA PHE A 96 2.15 5.80 7.70
C PHE A 96 2.30 7.32 7.64
N THR A 97 1.50 8.00 6.82
CA THR A 97 1.57 9.46 6.68
C THR A 97 1.09 10.19 7.93
N LEU A 98 0.00 9.74 8.56
CA LEU A 98 -0.47 10.28 9.84
C LEU A 98 0.59 10.14 10.93
N LYS A 99 1.22 8.96 11.04
CA LYS A 99 2.28 8.69 12.02
C LYS A 99 3.54 9.50 11.76
N ALA A 100 3.83 9.81 10.50
CA ALA A 100 4.92 10.68 10.10
C ALA A 100 4.63 12.18 10.31
N GLY A 101 3.45 12.54 10.82
CA GLY A 101 3.07 13.94 11.06
C GLY A 101 2.63 14.69 9.80
N CYS A 102 2.32 13.98 8.71
CA CYS A 102 1.81 14.62 7.50
C CYS A 102 0.39 15.16 7.70
N GLU A 103 0.13 16.35 7.18
CA GLU A 103 -1.22 16.90 7.10
C GLU A 103 -2.09 16.04 6.18
N MET A 104 -3.31 15.76 6.62
CA MET A 104 -4.31 15.03 5.85
C MET A 104 -5.46 15.97 5.50
N THR A 105 -6.06 15.77 4.34
CA THR A 105 -7.20 16.56 3.86
C THR A 105 -8.35 15.65 3.45
N CYS A 106 -9.58 16.16 3.56
CA CYS A 106 -10.82 15.51 3.13
C CYS A 106 -10.99 14.05 3.61
N GLN A 107 -10.55 13.72 4.84
CA GLN A 107 -10.62 12.34 5.37
C GLN A 107 -12.06 11.86 5.62
N GLU A 108 -13.00 12.79 5.72
CA GLU A 108 -14.43 12.53 5.81
C GLU A 108 -15.04 12.09 4.46
N VAL A 109 -14.36 12.36 3.34
CA VAL A 109 -14.85 12.01 2.01
C VAL A 109 -14.60 10.52 1.76
N ARG A 110 -15.69 9.81 1.48
CA ARG A 110 -15.70 8.37 1.21
C ARG A 110 -16.38 8.10 -0.12
N PHE A 111 -15.81 7.17 -0.88
CA PHE A 111 -16.36 6.77 -2.18
C PHE A 111 -17.27 5.56 -2.02
N ILE A 112 -18.55 5.72 -2.38
CA ILE A 112 -19.56 4.65 -2.35
C ILE A 112 -19.94 4.29 -3.80
N PRO A 113 -19.36 3.22 -4.36
CA PRO A 113 -19.57 2.86 -5.76
C PRO A 113 -20.96 2.23 -5.97
N VAL A 114 -21.72 2.74 -6.94
CA VAL A 114 -22.94 2.08 -7.44
C VAL A 114 -22.54 1.05 -8.48
N ARG A 115 -22.75 -0.24 -8.20
CA ARG A 115 -22.35 -1.38 -9.05
C ARG A 115 -23.44 -2.45 -9.05
N PHE A 116 -23.33 -3.41 -9.96
CA PHE A 116 -24.18 -4.59 -9.94
C PHE A 116 -24.01 -5.34 -8.63
N LYS A 117 -25.14 -5.76 -8.06
CA LYS A 117 -25.15 -6.74 -6.98
C LYS A 117 -24.84 -8.10 -7.62
N ASP A 118 -23.96 -8.88 -6.98
CA ASP A 118 -23.79 -10.29 -7.36
C ASP A 118 -25.16 -10.99 -7.33
N ALA A 119 -25.40 -11.88 -8.28
CA ALA A 119 -26.60 -12.73 -8.31
C ALA A 119 -26.64 -13.65 -7.08
#